data_AF-A0A2R6JV09-F1
#
_entry.id   AF-A0A2R6JV09-F1
#
_cell.length_a   1.000
_cell.length_b   1.000
_cell.length_c   1.000
_cell.angle_alpha   90.00
_cell.angle_beta   90.00
_cell.angle_gamma   90.00
#
_symmetry.space_group_name_H-M   'P 1'
#
loop_
_entity.id
_entity.type
_entity.pdbx_description
1 polymer ?
#
loop_
_entity_poly.entity_id
_entity_poly.type
_entity_poly.pdbx_seq_one_letter_code
_entity_poly.pdbx_strand_id
1 'polypeptide(L)'
;MRRDYFTLEASNLDTSGVPTVAIDFEGPSDQLAERLTDATGEPLAADEVDVACRLQGPIDESPEAVVSVTNRVTGEFVLELNADSDDVLRFIDAAREYGKETDEQHRYRIQVSIDGDHFLEQHKGTFLVYDADGGLLRQHSLIPSGVEL
;
A
#
# COMPACT_ATOMS: atom_id res chain seq x y z
N MET A 1 -16.35 2.85 3.86
CA MET A 1 -15.68 3.92 4.63
C MET A 1 -15.40 5.11 3.73
N ARG A 2 -15.34 6.32 4.27
CA ARG A 2 -14.96 7.50 3.46
C ARG A 2 -13.45 7.61 3.37
N ARG A 3 -12.93 8.05 2.23
CA ARG A 3 -11.49 8.18 1.98
C ARG A 3 -10.84 9.29 2.81
N ASP A 4 -11.59 10.32 3.17
CA ASP A 4 -11.14 11.45 4.00
C ASP A 4 -10.97 11.09 5.50
N TYR A 5 -11.23 9.84 5.88
CA TYR A 5 -10.87 9.31 7.20
C TYR A 5 -9.46 8.74 7.27
N PHE A 6 -8.78 8.61 6.13
CA PHE A 6 -7.44 8.05 6.06
C PHE A 6 -6.43 9.14 5.77
N THR A 7 -5.34 9.15 6.54
CA THR A 7 -4.12 9.90 6.23
C THR A 7 -3.02 8.91 5.88
N LEU A 8 -2.15 9.28 4.93
CA LEU A 8 -1.00 8.49 4.52
C LEU A 8 0.27 9.30 4.71
N GLU A 9 1.26 8.71 5.39
CA GLU A 9 2.59 9.27 5.54
C GLU A 9 3.65 8.27 5.06
N ALA A 10 4.54 8.71 4.17
CA ALA A 10 5.66 7.91 3.68
C ALA A 10 6.97 8.34 4.35
N SER A 11 7.76 7.37 4.80
CA SER A 11 9.03 7.61 5.49
C SER A 11 10.15 6.70 4.98
N ASN A 12 11.39 7.06 5.31
CA ASN A 12 12.62 6.40 4.85
C ASN A 12 12.78 6.36 3.32
N LEU A 13 12.39 7.44 2.63
CA LEU A 13 12.47 7.52 1.17
C LEU A 13 13.89 7.76 0.65
N ASP A 14 14.72 8.45 1.44
CA ASP A 14 16.11 8.83 1.08
C ASP A 14 17.14 8.34 2.10
N THR A 15 16.78 7.36 2.92
CA THR A 15 17.65 6.80 3.98
C THR A 15 17.79 5.29 3.80
N SER A 16 18.74 4.68 4.52
CA SER A 16 18.93 3.22 4.51
C SER A 16 17.89 2.45 5.34
N GLY A 17 16.85 3.12 5.83
CA GLY A 17 15.76 2.47 6.57
C GLY A 17 14.78 1.79 5.62
N VAL A 18 13.97 0.86 6.13
CA VAL A 18 12.90 0.23 5.33
C VAL A 18 11.89 1.31 4.93
N PRO A 19 11.63 1.53 3.63
CA PRO A 19 10.58 2.42 3.18
C PRO A 19 9.25 2.01 3.82
N THR A 20 8.62 2.94 4.54
CA THR A 20 7.43 2.64 5.35
C THR A 20 6.29 3.60 4.98
N VAL A 21 5.11 3.04 4.73
CA VAL A 21 3.84 3.79 4.68
C VAL A 21 3.11 3.59 6.00
N ALA A 22 2.82 4.68 6.70
CA ALA A 22 1.89 4.72 7.82
C ALA A 22 0.53 5.21 7.32
N ILE A 23 -0.52 4.47 7.65
CA ILE A 23 -1.91 4.82 7.35
C ILE A 23 -2.63 4.98 8.68
N ASP A 24 -3.08 6.21 8.95
CA ASP A 24 -3.88 6.52 10.13
C ASP A 24 -5.34 6.64 9.73
N PHE A 25 -6.20 5.93 10.45
CA PHE A 25 -7.65 6.01 10.29
C PHE A 25 -8.30 6.72 11.48
N GLU A 26 -9.02 7.79 11.17
CA GLU A 26 -9.82 8.57 12.13
C GLU A 26 -11.29 8.53 11.70
N GLY A 27 -12.07 7.59 12.24
CA GLY A 27 -13.46 7.39 11.84
C GLY A 27 -14.13 6.20 12.54
N PRO A 28 -15.31 5.76 12.06
CA PRO A 28 -16.00 4.60 12.62
C PRO A 28 -15.19 3.31 12.42
N SER A 29 -14.48 2.88 13.47
CA SER A 29 -13.43 1.87 13.42
C SER A 29 -13.89 0.42 13.36
N ASP A 30 -15.09 0.11 13.85
CA ASP A 30 -15.63 -1.26 13.87
C ASP A 30 -15.55 -1.93 12.48
N GLN A 31 -15.92 -1.20 11.42
CA GLN A 31 -15.91 -1.72 10.06
C GLN A 31 -14.48 -1.91 9.51
N LEU A 32 -13.53 -1.05 9.91
CA LEU A 32 -12.14 -1.19 9.46
C LEU A 32 -11.46 -2.35 10.17
N ALA A 33 -11.65 -2.45 11.49
CA ALA A 33 -11.13 -3.54 12.30
C ALA A 33 -11.62 -4.90 11.78
N GLU A 34 -12.93 -5.04 11.53
CA GLU A 34 -13.51 -6.27 10.97
C GLU A 34 -12.87 -6.67 9.63
N ARG A 35 -12.59 -5.68 8.76
CA ARG A 35 -11.96 -5.93 7.45
C ARG A 35 -10.46 -6.21 7.52
N LEU A 36 -9.80 -5.76 8.58
CA LEU A 36 -8.38 -6.00 8.83
C LEU A 36 -8.13 -7.26 9.66
N THR A 37 -9.17 -7.98 10.07
CA THR A 37 -9.06 -9.25 10.80
C THR A 37 -9.52 -10.43 9.94
N ASP A 38 -8.88 -11.57 10.13
CA ASP A 38 -9.24 -12.84 9.53
C ASP A 38 -10.44 -13.52 10.24
N ALA A 39 -10.80 -14.72 9.78
CA ALA A 39 -11.91 -15.49 10.37
C ALA A 39 -11.64 -15.99 11.80
N THR A 40 -10.39 -15.93 12.28
CA THR A 40 -10.00 -16.29 13.63
C THR A 40 -10.00 -15.09 14.59
N GLY A 41 -10.14 -13.86 14.04
CA GLY A 41 -10.10 -12.61 14.78
C GLY A 41 -8.70 -12.00 14.90
N GLU A 42 -7.71 -12.56 14.19
CA GLU A 42 -6.34 -12.05 14.16
C GLU A 42 -6.15 -11.07 12.99
N PRO A 43 -5.25 -10.08 13.09
CA PRO A 43 -4.96 -9.18 11.97
C PRO A 43 -4.50 -9.94 10.71
N LEU A 44 -4.97 -9.53 9.53
CA LEU A 44 -4.62 -10.15 8.25
C LEU A 44 -3.11 -10.21 8.05
N ALA A 45 -2.60 -11.37 7.62
CA ALA A 45 -1.19 -11.57 7.35
C ALA A 45 -0.71 -10.82 6.08
N ALA A 46 0.61 -10.67 5.94
CA ALA A 46 1.22 -9.98 4.79
C ALA A 46 0.81 -10.55 3.43
N ASP A 47 0.62 -11.86 3.33
CA ASP A 47 0.23 -12.58 2.11
C ASP A 47 -1.28 -12.63 1.89
N GLU A 48 -2.09 -12.17 2.86
CA GLU A 48 -3.54 -12.05 2.79
C GLU A 48 -4.01 -10.67 2.34
N VAL A 49 -3.11 -9.71 2.17
CA VAL A 49 -3.42 -8.36 1.67
C VAL A 49 -2.65 -8.04 0.41
N ASP A 50 -3.28 -7.37 -0.55
CA ASP A 50 -2.66 -6.80 -1.73
C ASP A 50 -2.74 -5.27 -1.67
N VAL A 51 -1.66 -4.60 -2.09
CA VAL A 51 -1.59 -3.14 -2.16
C VAL A 51 -1.44 -2.71 -3.61
N ALA A 52 -2.31 -1.78 -4.02
CA ALA A 52 -2.28 -1.22 -5.36
C ALA A 52 -2.57 0.28 -5.36
N CYS A 53 -2.05 0.97 -6.37
CA CYS A 53 -2.35 2.37 -6.68
C CYS A 53 -2.98 2.46 -8.07
N ARG A 54 -4.01 3.30 -8.21
CA ARG A 54 -4.56 3.68 -9.51
C ARG A 54 -4.46 5.19 -9.70
N LEU A 55 -3.71 5.61 -10.71
CA LEU A 55 -3.63 7.01 -11.13
C LEU A 55 -4.99 7.47 -11.66
N GLN A 56 -5.37 8.71 -11.36
CA GLN A 56 -6.63 9.32 -11.84
C GLN A 56 -6.45 10.10 -13.15
N GLY A 57 -5.26 10.05 -13.75
CA GLY A 57 -4.91 10.71 -15.01
C GLY A 57 -3.58 10.21 -15.57
N PRO A 58 -3.07 10.87 -16.62
CA PRO A 58 -1.77 10.56 -17.22
C PRO A 58 -0.62 10.77 -16.22
N ILE A 59 0.34 9.84 -16.17
CA ILE A 59 1.44 9.86 -15.20
C ILE A 59 2.36 11.09 -15.35
N ASP A 60 2.49 11.64 -16.55
CA ASP A 60 3.31 12.81 -16.87
C ASP A 60 2.65 14.14 -16.47
N GLU A 61 1.42 14.10 -15.96
CA GLU A 61 0.67 15.26 -15.47
C GLU A 61 0.56 15.30 -13.94
N SER A 62 1.30 14.46 -13.21
CA SER A 62 1.27 14.33 -11.74
C SER A 62 -0.18 14.27 -11.20
N PRO A 63 -0.98 13.27 -11.61
CA PRO A 63 -2.40 13.20 -11.29
C PRO A 63 -2.61 12.81 -9.82
N GLU A 64 -3.83 12.96 -9.30
CA GLU A 64 -4.18 12.31 -8.04
C GLU A 64 -4.08 10.77 -8.18
N ALA A 65 -3.80 10.10 -7.07
CA ALA A 65 -3.74 8.66 -6.98
C ALA A 65 -4.75 8.11 -5.97
N VAL A 66 -5.23 6.90 -6.20
CA VAL A 66 -6.00 6.13 -5.22
C VAL A 66 -5.18 4.92 -4.81
N VAL A 67 -4.77 4.87 -3.55
CA VAL A 67 -4.14 3.69 -2.94
C VAL A 67 -5.23 2.83 -2.33
N SER A 68 -5.14 1.52 -2.59
CA SER A 68 -6.10 0.52 -2.14
C SER A 68 -5.39 -0.65 -1.48
N VAL A 69 -5.99 -1.15 -0.40
CA VAL A 69 -5.62 -2.42 0.22
C VAL A 69 -6.79 -3.38 0.06
N THR A 70 -6.52 -4.56 -0.47
CA THR A 70 -7.53 -5.58 -0.76
C THR A 70 -7.21 -6.85 0.01
N ASN A 71 -8.21 -7.52 0.56
CA ASN A 71 -8.06 -8.85 1.10
C ASN A 71 -7.88 -9.81 -0.09
N ARG A 72 -6.72 -10.44 -0.21
CA ARG A 72 -6.37 -11.33 -1.31
C ARG A 72 -7.21 -12.60 -1.35
N VAL A 73 -7.64 -13.08 -0.19
CA VAL A 73 -8.42 -14.31 -0.05
C VAL A 73 -9.85 -14.11 -0.51
N THR A 74 -10.48 -12.99 -0.12
CA THR A 74 -11.88 -12.70 -0.43
C THR A 74 -12.06 -11.82 -1.68
N GLY A 75 -11.03 -11.07 -2.07
CA GLY A 75 -11.08 -10.05 -3.12
C GLY A 75 -11.75 -8.75 -2.67
N GLU A 76 -12.09 -8.60 -1.39
CA GLU A 76 -12.79 -7.43 -0.89
C GLU A 76 -11.85 -6.27 -0.58
N PHE A 77 -12.30 -5.04 -0.86
CA PHE A 77 -11.56 -3.84 -0.45
C PHE A 77 -11.57 -3.70 1.07
N VAL A 78 -10.36 -3.69 1.64
CA VAL A 78 -10.14 -3.38 3.05
C VAL A 78 -10.26 -1.87 3.24
N LEU A 79 -9.43 -1.10 2.54
CA LEU A 79 -9.46 0.37 2.57
C LEU A 79 -9.05 0.98 1.23
N GLU A 80 -9.43 2.23 1.03
CA GLU A 80 -9.01 3.09 -0.08
C GLU A 80 -8.78 4.51 0.43
N LEU A 81 -7.75 5.16 -0.07
CA LEU A 81 -7.42 6.55 0.27
C LEU A 81 -6.86 7.29 -0.94
N ASN A 82 -7.01 8.62 -0.96
CA ASN A 82 -6.42 9.46 -1.97
C ASN A 82 -4.98 9.80 -1.56
N ALA A 83 -4.05 9.79 -2.52
CA ALA A 83 -2.65 10.11 -2.32
C ALA A 83 -2.14 11.00 -3.46
N ASP A 84 -1.03 11.69 -3.19
CA ASP A 84 -0.25 12.35 -4.24
C ASP A 84 0.50 11.27 -5.04
N SER A 85 0.40 11.30 -6.38
CA SER A 85 1.05 10.30 -7.21
C SER A 85 2.57 10.40 -7.20
N ASP A 86 3.13 11.60 -7.08
CA ASP A 86 4.57 11.80 -7.04
C ASP A 86 5.15 11.18 -5.76
N ASP A 87 4.45 11.32 -4.62
CA ASP A 87 4.83 10.69 -3.36
C ASP A 87 4.76 9.16 -3.44
N VAL A 88 3.71 8.61 -4.05
CA VAL A 88 3.58 7.15 -4.25
C VAL A 88 4.69 6.61 -5.15
N LEU A 89 4.99 7.30 -6.25
CA LEU A 89 6.04 6.89 -7.18
C LEU A 89 7.42 6.97 -6.54
N ARG A 90 7.69 8.05 -5.79
CA ARG A 90 8.93 8.19 -5.01
C ARG A 90 9.07 7.08 -3.97
N PHE A 91 7.98 6.71 -3.30
CA PHE A 91 7.97 5.59 -2.36
C PHE A 91 8.32 4.26 -3.05
N ILE A 92 7.77 4.01 -4.23
CA ILE A 92 8.04 2.80 -5.01
C ILE A 92 9.51 2.74 -5.43
N ASP A 93 10.09 3.86 -5.85
CA ASP A 93 11.51 3.92 -6.21
C ASP A 93 12.42 3.67 -5.00
N ALA A 94 12.08 4.24 -3.83
CA ALA A 94 12.81 3.97 -2.58
C ALA A 94 12.74 2.48 -2.18
N ALA A 95 11.55 1.88 -2.22
CA ALA A 95 11.35 0.46 -1.92
C ALA A 95 12.07 -0.46 -2.92
N ARG A 96 12.10 -0.07 -4.20
CA ARG A 96 12.86 -0.77 -5.23
C ARG A 96 14.35 -0.74 -4.95
N GLU A 97 14.89 0.41 -4.54
CA GLU A 97 16.31 0.54 -4.23
C GLU A 97 16.67 -0.24 -2.96
N TYR A 98 15.87 -0.11 -1.90
CA TYR A 98 16.04 -0.87 -0.67
C TYR A 98 16.14 -2.39 -0.94
N GLY A 99 15.22 -2.94 -1.74
CA GLY A 99 15.24 -4.37 -2.08
C GLY A 99 16.46 -4.82 -2.89
N LYS A 100 17.12 -3.91 -3.65
CA LYS A 100 18.38 -4.24 -4.34
C LYS A 100 19.56 -4.26 -3.37
N GLU A 101 19.57 -3.37 -2.39
CA GLU A 101 20.68 -3.24 -1.43
C GLU A 101 20.68 -4.36 -0.40
N THR A 102 19.50 -4.84 0.01
CA THR A 102 19.36 -5.82 1.10
C THR A 102 19.19 -7.26 0.65
N ASP A 103 18.98 -7.52 -0.65
CA ASP A 103 18.62 -8.84 -1.20
C ASP A 103 17.38 -9.47 -0.51
N GLU A 104 16.50 -8.62 0.03
CA GLU A 104 15.28 -9.05 0.71
C GLU A 104 14.10 -9.22 -0.24
N GLN A 105 13.25 -10.21 0.05
CA GLN A 105 11.99 -10.40 -0.68
C GLN A 105 10.97 -9.31 -0.35
N HIS A 106 11.03 -8.76 0.86
CA HIS A 106 10.21 -7.63 1.28
C HIS A 106 10.94 -6.34 0.96
N ARG A 107 10.23 -5.39 0.35
CA ARG A 107 10.78 -4.14 -0.17
C ARG A 107 10.32 -2.92 0.60
N TYR A 108 9.21 -3.06 1.33
CA TYR A 108 8.64 -1.98 2.11
C TYR A 108 7.80 -2.52 3.26
N ARG A 109 7.40 -1.61 4.15
CA ARG A 109 6.52 -1.88 5.28
C ARG A 109 5.25 -1.03 5.18
N ILE A 110 4.12 -1.62 5.53
CA ILE A 110 2.84 -0.93 5.74
C ILE A 110 2.48 -1.02 7.23
N GLN A 111 2.12 0.12 7.80
CA GLN A 111 1.59 0.24 9.15
C GLN A 111 0.19 0.85 9.07
N VAL A 112 -0.78 0.27 9.79
CA VAL A 112 -2.12 0.82 9.91
C VAL A 112 -2.42 1.06 11.39
N SER A 113 -2.84 2.27 11.70
CA SER A 113 -3.29 2.67 13.03
C SER A 113 -4.76 3.08 12.97
N ILE A 114 -5.49 2.81 14.04
CA ILE A 114 -6.89 3.17 14.21
C ILE A 114 -6.99 4.03 15.46
N ASP A 115 -7.47 5.27 15.32
CA ASP A 115 -7.59 6.22 16.42
C ASP A 115 -6.27 6.42 17.23
N GLY A 116 -5.13 6.29 16.55
CA GLY A 116 -3.78 6.40 17.11
C GLY A 116 -3.21 5.11 17.72
N ASP A 117 -3.99 4.03 17.78
CA ASP A 117 -3.54 2.73 18.23
C ASP A 117 -3.06 1.89 17.05
N HIS A 118 -1.86 1.32 17.19
CA HIS A 118 -1.30 0.44 16.17
C HIS A 118 -2.15 -0.83 16.02
N PHE A 119 -2.60 -1.11 14.79
CA PHE A 119 -3.48 -2.23 14.49
C PHE A 119 -2.80 -3.31 13.64
N LEU A 120 -2.06 -2.90 12.61
CA LEU A 120 -1.42 -3.80 11.65
C LEU A 120 -0.03 -3.31 11.27
N GLU A 121 0.95 -4.22 11.24
CA GLU A 121 2.26 -4.02 10.60
C GLU A 121 2.54 -5.18 9.66
N GLN A 122 2.80 -4.91 8.38
CA GLN A 122 3.18 -5.94 7.41
C GLN A 122 4.36 -5.53 6.55
N HIS A 123 5.23 -6.49 6.25
CA HIS A 123 6.31 -6.35 5.28
C HIS A 123 5.88 -6.90 3.93
N LYS A 124 6.12 -6.18 2.83
CA LYS A 124 5.59 -6.53 1.51
C LYS A 124 6.63 -6.33 0.42
N GLY A 125 6.56 -7.18 -0.61
CA GLY A 125 7.40 -7.10 -1.82
C GLY A 125 6.66 -6.65 -3.08
N THR A 126 5.32 -6.69 -3.06
CA THR A 126 4.47 -6.39 -4.22
C THR A 126 3.68 -5.10 -3.98
N PHE A 127 3.75 -4.18 -4.93
CA PHE A 127 2.92 -2.98 -4.99
C PHE A 127 2.63 -2.71 -6.47
N LEU A 128 1.36 -2.78 -6.87
CA LEU A 128 0.97 -2.65 -8.27
C LEU A 128 0.47 -1.24 -8.58
N VAL A 129 0.90 -0.66 -9.69
CA VAL A 129 0.45 0.67 -10.14
C VAL A 129 -0.28 0.53 -11.46
N TYR A 130 -1.49 1.09 -11.52
CA TYR A 130 -2.35 1.11 -12.69
C TYR A 130 -2.57 2.54 -13.17
N ASP A 131 -2.71 2.72 -14.48
CA ASP A 131 -3.21 3.96 -15.08
C ASP A 131 -4.73 4.11 -14.86
N ALA A 132 -5.27 5.24 -15.32
CA ALA A 132 -6.69 5.56 -15.20
C ALA A 132 -7.62 4.60 -15.96
N ASP A 133 -7.11 3.93 -17.00
CA ASP A 133 -7.82 2.95 -17.82
C ASP A 133 -7.70 1.51 -17.28
N GLY A 134 -6.94 1.32 -16.20
CA GLY A 134 -6.70 0.01 -15.57
C GLY A 134 -5.53 -0.77 -16.19
N GLY A 135 -4.71 -0.13 -17.01
CA GLY A 135 -3.48 -0.69 -17.54
C GLY A 135 -2.39 -0.76 -16.47
N LEU A 136 -1.74 -1.92 -16.32
CA LEU A 136 -0.65 -2.09 -15.36
C LEU A 136 0.63 -1.36 -15.83
N LEU A 137 1.07 -0.39 -15.03
CA LEU A 137 2.32 0.33 -15.20
C LEU A 137 3.48 -0.46 -14.58
N ARG A 138 3.93 -1.50 -15.28
CA ARG A 138 4.98 -2.43 -14.81
C ARG A 138 6.26 -1.72 -14.36
N GLN A 139 6.71 -0.69 -15.08
CA GLN A 139 7.92 0.07 -14.75
C GLN A 139 7.78 0.90 -13.47
N HIS A 140 6.55 1.19 -13.05
CA HIS A 140 6.22 1.91 -11.83
C HIS A 140 5.65 0.99 -10.75
N SER A 141 5.78 -0.33 -10.90
CA SER A 141 5.32 -1.31 -9.92
C SER A 141 6.49 -2.00 -9.21
N LEU A 142 6.23 -2.50 -8.01
CA LEU A 142 7.05 -3.51 -7.35
C LEU A 142 6.43 -4.88 -7.65
N ILE A 143 7.10 -5.64 -8.50
CA ILE A 143 6.70 -7.00 -8.85
C ILE A 143 7.79 -7.94 -8.31
N PRO A 144 7.43 -8.97 -7.53
CA PRO A 144 8.39 -9.97 -7.08
C PRO A 144 9.04 -10.68 -8.27
N SER A 145 10.33 -10.96 -8.13
CA SER A 145 11.10 -11.72 -9.10
C SER A 145 10.57 -13.16 -9.17
N GLY A 146 9.70 -13.48 -10.13
CA GLY A 146 9.11 -14.82 -10.28
C GLY A 146 7.61 -14.87 -10.59
N VAL A 147 6.94 -13.72 -10.64
CA VAL A 147 5.53 -13.65 -11.06
C VAL A 147 5.47 -13.31 -12.55
N GLU A 148 5.09 -14.28 -13.39
CA GLU A 148 4.53 -13.99 -14.71
C GLU A 148 3.08 -13.52 -14.50
N LEU A 149 2.83 -12.24 -14.82
CA LEU A 149 1.50 -11.63 -14.89
C LEU A 149 0.95 -11.75 -16.31
#